data_AF-A0A519NKX5-F1
#
_entry.id   AF-A0A519NKX5-F1
#
_cell.length_a   1.000
_cell.length_b   1.000
_cell.length_c   1.000
_cell.angle_alpha   90.00
_cell.angle_beta   90.00
_cell.angle_gamma   90.00
#
_symmetry.space_group_name_H-M   'P 1'
#
loop_
_entity.id
_entity.type
_entity.pdbx_description
1 polymer ?
#
loop_
_entity_poly.entity_id
_entity_poly.type
_entity_poly.pdbx_seq_one_letter_code
_entity_poly.pdbx_strand_id
1 'polypeptide(L)' 'MAGDPYKELGVARGAGADEIKKAFRKLAKDLHPDKNPGDKASEDRFKRVTAAFDI' A
#
# COMPACT_ATOMS: atom_id res chain seq x y z
N MET A 1 4.39 -0.22 -17.93
CA MET A 1 3.28 -1.13 -17.57
C MET A 1 2.85 -0.73 -16.17
N ALA A 2 1.79 0.07 -16.06
CA ALA A 2 1.34 0.58 -14.77
C ALA A 2 0.92 -0.61 -13.89
N GLY A 3 1.68 -0.86 -12.82
CA GLY A 3 1.33 -1.89 -11.85
C GLY A 3 -0.05 -1.58 -11.31
N ASP A 4 -0.93 -2.57 -11.29
CA ASP A 4 -2.28 -2.41 -10.77
C ASP A 4 -2.24 -1.87 -9.33
N PRO A 5 -2.75 -0.65 -9.07
CA PRO A 5 -2.76 -0.10 -7.72
C PRO A 5 -3.52 -1.03 -6.75
N TYR A 6 -4.56 -1.68 -7.28
CA TYR A 6 -5.33 -2.71 -6.57
C TYR A 6 -4.47 -3.92 -6.17
N LYS A 7 -3.56 -4.39 -7.04
CA LYS A 7 -2.66 -5.51 -6.70
C LYS A 7 -1.62 -5.11 -5.65
N GLU A 8 -1.07 -3.90 -5.75
CA GLU A 8 -0.13 -3.37 -4.75
C GLU A 8 -0.78 -3.24 -3.37
N LEU A 9 -2.04 -2.82 -3.33
CA LEU A 9 -2.87 -2.75 -2.13
C LEU A 9 -3.40 -4.12 -1.67
N GLY A 10 -3.27 -5.16 -2.48
CA GLY A 10 -3.83 -6.50 -2.19
C GLY A 10 -5.36 -6.54 -2.19
N VAL A 11 -6.01 -5.64 -2.93
CA VAL A 11 -7.47 -5.54 -3.06
C VAL A 11 -7.93 -5.92 -4.46
N ALA A 12 -9.22 -6.23 -4.60
CA ALA A 12 -9.81 -6.49 -5.91
C ALA A 12 -9.79 -5.22 -6.78
N ARG A 13 -9.71 -5.38 -8.11
CA ARG A 13 -9.81 -4.26 -9.08
C ARG A 13 -11.11 -3.47 -9.02
N GLY A 14 -12.15 -4.02 -8.36
CA GLY A 14 -13.42 -3.35 -8.10
C GLY A 14 -13.63 -2.97 -6.64
N ALA A 15 -12.58 -3.02 -5.82
CA ALA A 15 -12.67 -2.67 -4.41
C ALA A 15 -13.12 -1.22 -4.25
N GLY A 16 -14.10 -1.00 -3.36
CA GLY A 16 -14.58 0.33 -3.06
C GLY A 16 -13.53 1.17 -2.33
N ALA A 17 -13.72 2.49 -2.30
CA ALA A 17 -12.82 3.41 -1.59
C ALA A 17 -12.61 3.02 -0.11
N ASP A 18 -13.62 2.44 0.54
CA ASP A 18 -13.54 1.93 1.91
C ASP A 18 -12.60 0.73 2.05
N GLU A 19 -12.64 -0.22 1.11
CA GLU A 19 -11.74 -1.38 1.08
C GLU A 19 -10.30 -0.93 0.82
N ILE A 20 -10.11 -0.04 -0.16
CA ILE A 20 -8.81 0.56 -0.48
C ILE A 20 -8.24 1.27 0.76
N LYS A 21 -9.01 2.14 1.42
CA LYS A 21 -8.58 2.81 2.67
C LYS A 21 -8.28 1.82 3.79
N LYS A 22 -9.00 0.71 3.89
CA LYS A 22 -8.78 -0.30 4.94
C LYS A 22 -7.49 -1.08 4.67
N ALA A 23 -7.27 -1.50 3.43
CA ALA A 23 -6.06 -2.18 3.01
C ALA A 23 -4.83 -1.29 3.12
N PHE A 24 -4.92 -0.05 2.63
CA PHE A 24 -3.88 0.98 2.78
C PHE A 24 -3.52 1.18 4.25
N ARG A 25 -4.49 1.38 5.15
CA ARG A 25 -4.21 1.57 6.59
C ARG A 25 -3.54 0.37 7.24
N LYS A 26 -3.86 -0.84 6.79
CA LYS A 26 -3.21 -2.06 7.27
C LYS A 26 -1.76 -2.14 6.79
N LEU A 27 -1.55 -2.00 5.49
CA LEU A 27 -0.23 -1.99 4.86
C LEU A 27 0.65 -0.85 5.38
N ALA A 28 0.11 0.35 5.54
CA ALA A 28 0.83 1.51 6.09
C ALA A 28 1.35 1.25 7.51
N LYS A 29 0.58 0.54 8.35
CA LYS A 29 1.02 0.13 9.68
C LYS A 29 2.05 -0.99 9.64
N ASP A 30 1.90 -1.95 8.73
CA ASP A 30 2.81 -3.08 8.57
C ASP A 30 4.16 -2.66 7.95
N LEU A 31 4.16 -1.67 7.06
CA LEU A 31 5.33 -1.15 6.36
C LEU A 31 5.91 0.11 7.01
N HIS A 32 5.35 0.54 8.14
CA HIS A 32 5.75 1.79 8.80
C HIS A 32 7.24 1.75 9.20
N PRO A 33 8.02 2.83 8.99
CA PRO A 33 9.43 2.87 9.37
C PRO A 33 9.66 2.70 10.89
N ASP A 34 8.74 3.15 11.75
CA ASP A 34 8.83 2.84 13.21
C ASP A 34 8.84 1.34 13.49
N LYS A 35 8.05 0.56 12.73
CA LYS A 35 7.97 -0.89 12.94
C LYS A 35 9.08 -1.64 12.22
N ASN A 36 9.58 -1.07 11.12
CA ASN A 36 10.63 -1.67 10.29
C ASN A 36 11.81 -0.70 10.14
N PRO A 37 12.49 -0.35 11.24
CA PRO A 37 13.60 0.59 11.18
C PRO A 37 14.74 0.00 10.33
N GLY A 38 15.15 0.74 9.31
CA GLY A 38 16.23 0.34 8.39
C GLY A 38 15.81 -0.63 7.28
N ASP A 39 14.54 -0.99 7.17
CA ASP A 39 14.05 -1.85 6.10
C ASP A 39 13.66 -1.03 4.85
N LYS A 40 14.60 -0.95 3.91
CA LYS A 40 14.39 -0.31 2.61
C LYS A 40 13.26 -0.96 1.81
N ALA A 41 13.04 -2.27 1.94
CA ALA A 41 11.97 -2.95 1.21
C ALA A 41 10.60 -2.49 1.71
N SER A 42 10.45 -2.33 3.02
CA SER A 42 9.23 -1.77 3.62
C SER A 42 8.99 -0.33 3.17
N GLU A 43 10.02 0.51 3.13
CA GLU A 43 9.94 1.88 2.61
C GLU A 43 9.52 1.94 1.13
N ASP A 44 10.15 1.13 0.26
CA ASP A 44 9.82 1.07 -1.17
C ASP A 44 8.39 0.60 -1.41
N ARG A 45 7.93 -0.37 -0.59
CA ARG A 45 6.58 -0.90 -0.67
C ARG A 45 5.56 0.10 -0.13
N PHE A 46 5.91 0.84 0.92
CA PHE A 46 5.09 1.94 1.45
C PHE A 46 4.88 3.05 0.42
N LYS A 47 5.95 3.44 -0.30
CA LYS A 47 5.88 4.42 -1.40
C LYS A 47 4.97 3.94 -2.53
N ARG A 48 5.08 2.66 -2.94
CA ARG A 48 4.21 2.08 -3.96
C ARG A 48 2.74 2.01 -3.55
N VAL A 49 2.47 1.58 -2.32
CA VAL A 49 1.14 1.52 -1.72
C VAL A 49 0.50 2.92 -1.59
N THR A 50 1.31 3.94 -1.28
CA THR A 50 0.86 5.33 -1.22
C THR A 50 0.57 5.89 -2.61
N ALA A 51 1.45 5.65 -3.59
CA ALA A 51 1.21 6.04 -4.98
C ALA A 51 -0.02 5.33 -5.60
N ALA A 52 -0.27 4.09 -5.20
CA ALA A 52 -1.47 3.34 -5.59
C ALA A 52 -2.76 3.89 -5.00
N PHE A 53 -2.69 4.55 -3.83
CA PHE A 53 -3.84 5.16 -3.16
C PHE A 53 -4.16 6.57 -3.69
N ASP A 54 -3.19 7.26 -4.27
CA ASP A 54 -3.30 8.64 -4.77
C ASP A 54 -3.85 8.76 -6.21
N ILE A 55 -4.11 7.62 -6.88
CA ILE A 55 -4.70 7.52 -8.24
C ILE A 55 -6.22 7.73 -8.25
#